data_AF-A0A7C8DCF4-F1
#
_entry.id   AF-A0A7C8DCF4-F1
#
_cell.length_a   1.000
_cell.length_b   1.000
_cell.length_c   1.000
_cell.angle_alpha   90.00
_cell.angle_beta   90.00
_cell.angle_gamma   90.00
#
_symmetry.space_group_name_H-M   'P 1'
#
loop_
_entity.id
_entity.type
_entity.pdbx_description
1 polymer ?
#
loop_
_entity_poly.entity_id
_entity_poly.type
_entity_poly.pdbx_seq_one_letter_code
_entity_poly.pdbx_strand_id
1 'polypeptide(L)'
;MTIVVILLLISLFAYLVLWKAQEYEGLINIDGDMGDWDGVTRTADALGDIGNANIDMIGHAFRIDTIYLSLLTTTAEPIFTSQEGHTLRVLIDSDENAMTGYALPGIGADHLIEVYGQSQTTLSSSGLTNVTVLYTFDDSRDRYDWNGFTALTWLEARTDSTGTSVEMQVPLFDLGMSRSADARLLWQTGDSMGNADLGDDIVSLKSGDIALDSAVSNARQVANSQRTGPVISIDGQFDDWTPISKQSDSSGDAGNPNIDLSEYATIQQSGLTSFYLKVEGDVLAGVAIPKLESRSRPSGDLTGEPEQVSGNQQSTPLPVDTSIDAIRLFFDTDDDFFTGYQGLEVQMGADMMIEITGHFGVIGQRVIKAYTGDGDDFAWGSATSIDAAAAGSEIELEAYIPGSDSSYYIHLTSWDNAMDSAGAYLQEDKSGSRGTVSWPSSWTLLIDDGDDGVTADVEILFLRYATDDDHIYFQIETEADVSLSDSTFAILLDNVSDTGQTYETICHTRQPTSTARTYISKWVDGEWASRVGLGSSHLRINNGDFSGVELACDSDSSTLGFTFTFGSDKAAAVSGDGDDDWFSQAWAEENTPTSGSGMDDITASIAVPEFSSLLMPIASVMLIVGYNYRSRRNSSLRT
;
A
#
# COMPACT_ATOMS: atom_id res chain seq x y z
N MET A 1 68.51 -56.23 1.23
CA MET A 1 67.33 -55.94 0.37
C MET A 1 66.04 -55.91 1.16
N THR A 2 65.74 -56.90 2.01
CA THR A 2 64.50 -56.99 2.81
C THR A 2 64.28 -55.86 3.83
N ILE A 3 65.32 -55.42 4.54
CA ILE A 3 65.18 -54.35 5.56
C ILE A 3 64.86 -52.98 4.92
N VAL A 4 65.44 -52.69 3.75
CA VAL A 4 65.21 -51.42 3.02
C VAL A 4 63.77 -51.36 2.49
N VAL A 5 63.24 -52.49 2.00
CA VAL A 5 61.85 -52.59 1.53
C VAL A 5 60.85 -52.42 2.68
N ILE A 6 61.13 -53.01 3.85
CA ILE A 6 60.29 -52.85 5.05
C ILE A 6 60.30 -51.40 5.53
N LEU A 7 61.46 -50.74 5.57
CA LEU A 7 61.55 -49.33 5.95
C LEU A 7 60.79 -48.43 4.96
N LEU A 8 60.90 -48.68 3.66
CA LEU A 8 60.14 -47.95 2.63
C LEU A 8 58.63 -48.12 2.78
N LEU A 9 58.16 -49.34 3.06
CA LEU A 9 56.74 -49.63 3.30
C LEU A 9 56.23 -48.98 4.58
N ILE A 10 57.02 -48.94 5.65
CA ILE A 10 56.66 -48.26 6.90
C ILE A 10 56.62 -46.74 6.70
N SER A 11 57.57 -46.16 5.96
CA SER A 11 57.52 -44.73 5.63
C SER A 11 56.38 -44.38 4.68
N LEU A 12 56.02 -45.25 3.74
CA LEU A 12 54.85 -45.06 2.86
C LEU A 12 53.55 -45.20 3.65
N PHE A 13 53.48 -46.15 4.58
CA PHE A 13 52.33 -46.32 5.48
C PHE A 13 52.22 -45.14 6.44
N ALA A 14 53.32 -44.68 7.04
CA ALA A 14 53.33 -43.49 7.88
C ALA A 14 52.96 -42.23 7.07
N TYR A 15 53.42 -42.11 5.82
CA TYR A 15 53.03 -41.01 4.93
C TYR A 15 51.55 -41.06 4.57
N LEU A 16 50.98 -42.24 4.28
CA LEU A 16 49.56 -42.41 4.00
C LEU A 16 48.68 -42.16 5.23
N VAL A 17 49.14 -42.55 6.42
CA VAL A 17 48.45 -42.30 7.70
C VAL A 17 48.55 -40.82 8.08
N LEU A 18 49.70 -40.17 7.87
CA LEU A 18 49.88 -38.73 8.10
C LEU A 18 49.14 -37.89 7.06
N TRP A 19 49.09 -38.29 5.79
CA TRP A 19 48.31 -37.63 4.74
C TRP A 19 46.82 -37.71 5.06
N LYS A 20 46.30 -38.90 5.44
CA LYS A 20 44.91 -39.06 5.90
C LYS A 20 44.57 -38.33 7.20
N ALA A 21 45.57 -37.93 7.98
CA ALA A 21 45.39 -37.15 9.20
C ALA A 21 45.64 -35.65 9.00
N GLN A 22 46.14 -35.23 7.82
CA GLN A 22 46.48 -33.85 7.52
C GLN A 22 45.51 -33.22 6.49
N GLU A 23 44.80 -34.04 5.72
CA GLU A 23 43.53 -33.71 5.08
C GLU A 23 42.41 -34.24 5.98
N TYR A 24 41.32 -33.48 6.20
CA TYR A 24 40.06 -33.87 6.89
C TYR A 24 39.82 -33.49 8.36
N GLU A 25 40.62 -32.66 9.02
CA GLU A 25 40.13 -32.00 10.25
C GLU A 25 39.58 -30.60 9.93
N GLY A 26 38.24 -30.50 9.77
CA GLY A 26 37.51 -29.24 9.83
C GLY A 26 36.91 -28.69 8.53
N LEU A 27 36.80 -29.51 7.47
CA LEU A 27 35.97 -29.22 6.29
C LEU A 27 34.59 -29.85 6.50
N ILE A 28 33.53 -29.09 6.22
CA ILE A 28 32.16 -29.58 6.20
C ILE A 28 31.86 -30.14 4.80
N ASN A 29 31.14 -31.25 4.70
CA ASN A 29 30.62 -31.82 3.46
C ASN A 29 29.11 -31.77 3.51
N ILE A 30 28.48 -31.38 2.41
CA ILE A 30 27.02 -31.31 2.32
C ILE A 30 26.47 -32.67 1.86
N ASP A 31 26.39 -33.63 2.79
CA ASP A 31 26.00 -35.02 2.54
C ASP A 31 24.88 -35.58 3.44
N GLY A 32 24.44 -34.81 4.44
CA GLY A 32 23.42 -35.18 5.43
C GLY A 32 23.95 -35.93 6.65
N ASP A 33 25.27 -36.14 6.78
CA ASP A 33 25.90 -36.68 7.98
C ASP A 33 26.44 -35.55 8.86
N MET A 34 25.76 -35.30 9.98
CA MET A 34 26.12 -34.21 10.90
C MET A 34 27.42 -34.45 11.69
N GLY A 35 28.14 -35.56 11.45
CA GLY A 35 29.34 -35.91 12.19
C GLY A 35 30.53 -34.96 11.98
N ASP A 36 30.61 -34.27 10.85
CA ASP A 36 31.66 -33.27 10.60
C ASP A 36 31.38 -31.89 11.26
N TRP A 37 30.16 -31.70 11.77
CA TRP A 37 29.77 -30.60 12.64
C TRP A 37 30.15 -30.82 14.11
N ASP A 38 30.67 -32.00 14.48
CA ASP A 38 31.09 -32.29 15.85
C ASP A 38 32.17 -31.30 16.32
N GLY A 39 31.89 -30.60 17.42
CA GLY A 39 32.79 -29.60 17.99
C GLY A 39 32.70 -28.21 17.35
N VAL A 40 31.82 -28.01 16.35
CA VAL A 40 31.42 -26.67 15.91
C VAL A 40 30.49 -26.06 16.95
N THR A 41 30.76 -24.83 17.36
CA THR A 41 29.89 -24.09 18.29
C THR A 41 28.53 -23.87 17.64
N ARG A 42 27.47 -24.21 18.37
CA ARG A 42 26.08 -23.92 17.99
C ARG A 42 25.58 -22.74 18.81
N THR A 43 24.98 -21.77 18.14
CA THR A 43 24.20 -20.72 18.78
C THR A 43 22.79 -21.28 18.97
N ALA A 44 22.27 -21.12 20.18
CA ALA A 44 20.95 -21.62 20.54
C ALA A 44 19.90 -20.58 20.22
N ASP A 45 18.69 -21.04 19.94
CA ASP A 45 17.53 -20.22 19.63
C ASP A 45 16.38 -20.63 20.58
N ALA A 46 15.44 -19.72 20.87
CA ALA A 46 14.44 -19.94 21.90
C ALA A 46 13.39 -21.00 21.51
N LEU A 47 13.55 -22.22 22.02
CA LEU A 47 12.57 -23.30 21.83
C LEU A 47 11.12 -22.88 22.18
N GLY A 48 10.21 -23.04 21.22
CA GLY A 48 8.76 -22.94 21.40
C GLY A 48 8.24 -21.51 21.53
N ASP A 49 9.00 -20.53 21.05
CA ASP A 49 8.54 -19.16 20.79
C ASP A 49 7.51 -19.12 19.64
N ILE A 50 7.49 -20.13 18.77
CA ILE A 50 6.45 -20.37 17.77
C ILE A 50 5.65 -21.65 18.03
N GLY A 51 4.36 -21.62 17.69
CA GLY A 51 3.45 -22.75 17.92
C GLY A 51 3.65 -23.95 16.97
N ASN A 52 4.35 -23.75 15.84
CA ASN A 52 4.59 -24.79 14.84
C ASN A 52 6.02 -25.35 14.99
N ALA A 53 6.14 -26.51 15.63
CA ALA A 53 7.42 -27.15 15.92
C ALA A 53 8.26 -27.53 14.68
N ASN A 54 7.66 -27.63 13.48
CA ASN A 54 8.43 -27.91 12.26
C ASN A 54 9.25 -26.71 11.79
N ILE A 55 8.85 -25.49 12.15
CA ILE A 55 9.58 -24.27 11.80
C ILE A 55 10.24 -23.62 13.02
N ASP A 56 9.94 -24.07 14.23
CA ASP A 56 10.65 -23.70 15.47
C ASP A 56 12.14 -24.07 15.35
N MET A 57 12.98 -23.07 15.16
CA MET A 57 14.43 -23.15 15.12
C MET A 57 14.93 -23.24 16.56
N ILE A 58 15.82 -24.20 16.81
CA ILE A 58 16.38 -24.44 18.16
C ILE A 58 17.88 -24.17 18.21
N GLY A 59 18.46 -23.88 17.07
CA GLY A 59 19.84 -23.46 16.95
C GLY A 59 20.38 -23.54 15.55
N HIS A 60 21.51 -22.87 15.37
CA HIS A 60 22.22 -22.77 14.12
C HIS A 60 23.72 -22.76 14.38
N ALA A 61 24.50 -23.04 13.34
CA ALA A 61 25.95 -23.00 13.39
C ALA A 61 26.53 -22.62 12.04
N PHE A 62 27.78 -22.17 12.06
CA PHE A 62 28.51 -21.90 10.84
C PHE A 62 29.96 -22.38 10.94
N ARG A 63 30.55 -22.64 9.78
CA ARG A 63 31.98 -22.90 9.63
C ARG A 63 32.47 -22.17 8.39
N ILE A 64 33.54 -21.40 8.54
CA ILE A 64 34.19 -20.73 7.41
C ILE A 64 35.56 -21.34 7.14
N ASP A 65 35.83 -21.67 5.88
CA ASP A 65 37.14 -22.09 5.41
C ASP A 65 37.69 -21.11 4.34
N THR A 66 38.62 -21.55 3.49
CA THR A 66 39.21 -20.70 2.46
C THR A 66 38.33 -20.50 1.22
N ILE A 67 37.31 -21.32 1.03
CA ILE A 67 36.47 -21.42 -0.16
C ILE A 67 35.01 -21.21 0.21
N TYR A 68 34.53 -21.83 1.30
CA TYR A 68 33.11 -21.88 1.63
C TYR A 68 32.80 -21.27 2.99
N LEU A 69 31.59 -20.71 3.08
CA LEU A 69 30.82 -20.58 4.31
C LEU A 69 29.83 -21.74 4.34
N SER A 70 29.95 -22.61 5.34
CA SER A 70 29.02 -23.71 5.63
C SER A 70 28.08 -23.29 6.74
N LEU A 71 26.80 -23.60 6.60
CA LEU A 71 25.74 -23.24 7.54
C LEU A 71 24.96 -24.48 7.93
N LEU A 72 24.55 -24.54 9.19
CA LEU A 72 23.71 -25.58 9.77
C LEU A 72 22.54 -24.90 10.48
N THR A 73 21.33 -25.38 10.24
CA THR A 73 20.13 -24.99 10.98
C THR A 73 19.51 -26.24 11.57
N THR A 74 19.02 -26.17 12.81
CA THR A 74 18.30 -27.26 13.47
C THR A 74 16.95 -26.77 13.95
N THR A 75 15.89 -27.50 13.62
CA THR A 75 14.52 -27.23 14.08
C THR A 75 14.06 -28.27 15.12
N ALA A 76 13.05 -27.92 15.92
CA ALA A 76 12.51 -28.78 16.98
C ALA A 76 11.93 -30.09 16.43
N GLU A 77 11.23 -30.00 15.31
CA GLU A 77 10.76 -31.11 14.49
C GLU A 77 11.23 -30.97 13.04
N PRO A 78 11.22 -32.04 12.23
CA PRO A 78 11.82 -31.97 10.91
C PRO A 78 11.07 -31.01 9.96
N ILE A 79 11.81 -30.03 9.41
CA ILE A 79 11.25 -28.84 8.75
C ILE A 79 10.53 -29.15 7.45
N PHE A 80 11.09 -29.96 6.55
CA PHE A 80 10.51 -30.21 5.23
C PHE A 80 9.63 -31.45 5.16
N THR A 81 8.80 -31.69 6.18
CA THR A 81 7.97 -32.90 6.30
C THR A 81 6.53 -32.73 5.84
N SER A 82 5.99 -31.52 5.92
CA SER A 82 4.61 -31.19 5.54
C SER A 82 4.35 -31.36 4.05
N GLN A 83 3.10 -31.64 3.66
CA GLN A 83 2.72 -31.53 2.25
C GLN A 83 2.74 -30.09 1.75
N GLU A 84 2.60 -29.15 2.68
CA GLU A 84 2.77 -27.73 2.47
C GLU A 84 4.27 -27.39 2.43
N GLY A 85 4.62 -26.38 1.62
CA GLY A 85 6.00 -25.97 1.45
C GLY A 85 6.48 -25.12 2.61
N HIS A 86 7.62 -25.47 3.19
CA HIS A 86 8.30 -24.65 4.20
C HIS A 86 9.54 -24.00 3.60
N THR A 87 9.98 -22.91 4.23
CA THR A 87 11.17 -22.14 3.84
C THR A 87 12.17 -22.06 4.98
N LEU A 88 13.44 -22.09 4.62
CA LEU A 88 14.56 -21.71 5.47
C LEU A 88 15.34 -20.63 4.73
N ARG A 89 15.51 -19.47 5.36
CA ARG A 89 16.15 -18.28 4.82
C ARG A 89 17.33 -17.89 5.70
N VAL A 90 18.43 -17.52 5.07
CA VAL A 90 19.59 -16.93 5.73
C VAL A 90 19.94 -15.62 5.05
N LEU A 91 19.72 -14.51 5.75
CA LEU A 91 20.13 -13.18 5.34
C LEU A 91 21.61 -13.00 5.68
N ILE A 92 22.38 -12.44 4.75
CA ILE A 92 23.83 -12.27 4.89
C ILE A 92 24.17 -10.82 4.56
N ASP A 93 24.66 -10.10 5.56
CA ASP A 93 25.34 -8.81 5.43
C ASP A 93 26.84 -9.12 5.33
N SER A 94 27.35 -9.02 4.10
CA SER A 94 28.65 -9.55 3.70
C SER A 94 29.79 -8.56 3.98
N ASP A 95 29.46 -7.28 4.09
CA ASP A 95 30.41 -6.18 4.27
C ASP A 95 30.35 -5.52 5.65
N GLU A 96 29.50 -6.03 6.55
CA GLU A 96 29.25 -5.53 7.90
C GLU A 96 28.65 -4.11 7.92
N ASN A 97 27.94 -3.73 6.85
CA ASN A 97 27.36 -2.41 6.71
C ASN A 97 25.84 -2.48 6.66
N ALA A 98 25.22 -2.18 7.81
CA ALA A 98 23.76 -2.11 7.94
C ALA A 98 23.08 -1.02 7.07
N MET A 99 23.82 -0.26 6.27
CA MET A 99 23.31 0.75 5.33
C MET A 99 23.28 0.31 3.86
N THR A 100 23.82 -0.86 3.51
CA THR A 100 23.74 -1.51 2.18
C THR A 100 22.74 -2.66 2.20
N GLY A 101 22.29 -3.16 1.06
CA GLY A 101 21.38 -4.31 1.00
C GLY A 101 19.99 -4.08 1.61
N TYR A 102 19.25 -5.18 1.81
CA TYR A 102 17.93 -5.20 2.41
C TYR A 102 17.99 -4.87 3.91
N ALA A 103 17.22 -3.89 4.35
CA ALA A 103 17.35 -3.31 5.68
C ALA A 103 16.60 -4.10 6.76
N LEU A 104 17.34 -4.54 7.79
CA LEU A 104 16.83 -5.06 9.05
C LEU A 104 17.58 -4.38 10.22
N PRO A 105 17.04 -4.35 11.44
CA PRO A 105 17.74 -3.78 12.58
C PRO A 105 19.12 -4.43 12.81
N GLY A 106 20.19 -3.70 12.51
CA GLY A 106 21.57 -4.16 12.66
C GLY A 106 22.15 -4.96 11.48
N ILE A 107 21.38 -5.19 10.41
CA ILE A 107 21.77 -5.94 9.21
C ILE A 107 21.41 -5.18 7.94
N GLY A 108 22.35 -5.14 7.00
CA GLY A 108 22.14 -4.74 5.62
C GLY A 108 22.34 -5.94 4.71
N ALA A 109 21.31 -6.73 4.46
CA ALA A 109 21.47 -8.03 3.82
C ALA A 109 21.73 -7.87 2.32
N ASP A 110 23.00 -8.04 1.92
CA ASP A 110 23.44 -8.06 0.52
C ASP A 110 23.01 -9.35 -0.20
N HIS A 111 22.90 -10.44 0.57
CA HIS A 111 22.56 -11.76 0.06
C HIS A 111 21.48 -12.43 0.89
N LEU A 112 20.75 -13.32 0.22
CA LEU A 112 19.76 -14.20 0.83
C LEU A 112 20.02 -15.62 0.31
N ILE A 113 20.17 -16.58 1.20
CA ILE A 113 20.01 -17.99 0.86
C ILE A 113 18.57 -18.35 1.15
N GLU A 114 17.86 -18.93 0.20
CA GLU A 114 16.51 -19.45 0.42
C GLU A 114 16.47 -20.93 0.03
N VAL A 115 16.08 -21.77 0.99
CA VAL A 115 15.80 -23.19 0.83
C VAL A 115 14.28 -23.38 0.87
N TYR A 116 13.73 -24.01 -0.16
CA TYR A 116 12.34 -24.47 -0.19
C TYR A 116 12.29 -26.00 -0.19
N GLY A 117 11.43 -26.58 0.65
CA GLY A 117 11.22 -28.03 0.71
C GLY A 117 9.79 -28.43 1.10
N GLN A 118 9.38 -29.63 0.67
CA GLN A 118 8.06 -30.21 0.96
C GLN A 118 8.07 -31.76 0.98
N SER A 119 7.07 -32.35 1.63
CA SER A 119 6.64 -33.75 1.63
C SER A 119 7.71 -34.79 2.02
N GLN A 120 8.60 -34.45 2.97
CA GLN A 120 9.65 -35.33 3.47
C GLN A 120 10.52 -35.89 2.34
N THR A 121 10.70 -35.12 1.26
CA THR A 121 11.44 -35.53 0.06
C THR A 121 12.94 -35.45 0.29
N THR A 122 13.45 -36.15 1.29
CA THR A 122 14.86 -36.40 1.52
C THR A 122 15.27 -37.70 0.85
N LEU A 123 15.11 -37.79 -0.47
CA LEU A 123 15.68 -38.90 -1.26
C LEU A 123 16.03 -38.47 -2.68
N SER A 124 17.23 -37.97 -2.87
CA SER A 124 18.03 -38.50 -3.96
C SER A 124 19.52 -38.41 -3.62
N SER A 125 20.17 -39.57 -3.64
CA SER A 125 21.62 -39.76 -3.78
C SER A 125 22.19 -39.17 -5.09
N SER A 126 21.39 -38.35 -5.79
CA SER A 126 21.69 -37.59 -7.00
C SER A 126 21.36 -36.08 -6.89
N GLY A 127 21.01 -35.54 -5.70
CA GLY A 127 20.61 -34.12 -5.56
C GLY A 127 19.23 -33.80 -6.12
N LEU A 128 18.67 -32.64 -5.75
CA LEU A 128 17.47 -32.00 -6.33
C LEU A 128 16.09 -32.52 -5.89
N THR A 129 15.68 -32.19 -4.67
CA THR A 129 14.25 -32.11 -4.28
C THR A 129 13.93 -30.84 -3.48
N ASN A 130 14.94 -30.26 -2.81
CA ASN A 130 14.88 -28.90 -2.28
C ASN A 130 15.49 -27.93 -3.28
N VAL A 131 14.85 -26.77 -3.45
CA VAL A 131 15.36 -25.65 -4.25
C VAL A 131 16.12 -24.76 -3.30
N THR A 132 17.45 -24.72 -3.43
CA THR A 132 18.29 -23.79 -2.68
C THR A 132 18.91 -22.80 -3.63
N VAL A 133 18.61 -21.52 -3.43
CA VAL A 133 19.08 -20.44 -4.30
C VAL A 133 19.75 -19.38 -3.45
N LEU A 134 20.91 -18.93 -3.91
CA LEU A 134 21.54 -17.71 -3.45
C LEU A 134 20.98 -16.54 -4.27
N TYR A 135 20.55 -15.49 -3.59
CA TYR A 135 20.13 -14.22 -4.17
C TYR A 135 21.11 -13.12 -3.79
N THR A 136 21.14 -12.07 -4.60
CA THR A 136 21.85 -10.82 -4.31
C THR A 136 20.86 -9.65 -4.38
N PHE A 137 21.01 -8.70 -3.47
CA PHE A 137 20.17 -7.52 -3.42
C PHE A 137 20.63 -6.47 -4.44
N ASP A 138 19.67 -5.86 -5.14
CA ASP A 138 19.91 -4.73 -6.03
C ASP A 138 19.87 -3.41 -5.24
N ASP A 139 21.04 -2.89 -4.87
CA ASP A 139 21.20 -1.63 -4.14
C ASP A 139 20.62 -0.39 -4.86
N SER A 140 20.20 -0.50 -6.13
CA SER A 140 19.48 0.58 -6.82
C SER A 140 18.02 0.69 -6.43
N ARG A 141 17.47 -0.33 -5.75
CA ARG A 141 16.09 -0.35 -5.24
C ARG A 141 15.98 0.21 -3.84
N ASP A 142 14.75 0.48 -3.43
CA ASP A 142 14.45 0.80 -2.03
C ASP A 142 14.86 -0.36 -1.11
N ARG A 143 15.51 -0.05 0.02
CA ARG A 143 16.09 -1.07 0.91
C ARG A 143 15.06 -1.88 1.68
N TYR A 144 13.79 -1.49 1.66
CA TYR A 144 12.66 -2.24 2.23
C TYR A 144 11.87 -2.98 1.14
N ASP A 145 12.27 -2.88 -0.12
CA ASP A 145 11.66 -3.62 -1.21
C ASP A 145 12.20 -5.04 -1.26
N TRP A 146 11.42 -5.99 -0.75
CA TRP A 146 11.79 -7.41 -0.78
C TRP A 146 12.10 -7.89 -2.21
N ASN A 147 11.51 -7.28 -3.25
CA ASN A 147 11.76 -7.61 -4.65
C ASN A 147 13.13 -7.18 -5.18
N GLY A 148 13.98 -6.56 -4.35
CA GLY A 148 15.39 -6.32 -4.68
C GLY A 148 16.26 -7.55 -4.73
N PHE A 149 15.83 -8.68 -4.14
CA PHE A 149 16.57 -9.93 -4.28
C PHE A 149 16.40 -10.58 -5.66
N THR A 150 17.51 -10.70 -6.37
CA THR A 150 17.62 -11.35 -7.69
C THR A 150 18.42 -12.65 -7.59
N ALA A 151 17.98 -13.70 -8.26
CA ALA A 151 18.62 -15.01 -8.19
C ALA A 151 20.04 -14.95 -8.78
N LEU A 152 21.03 -15.43 -8.02
CA LEU A 152 22.44 -15.45 -8.41
C LEU A 152 22.85 -16.84 -8.89
N THR A 153 22.67 -17.87 -8.06
CA THR A 153 23.06 -19.26 -8.38
C THR A 153 22.32 -20.27 -7.51
N TRP A 154 22.27 -21.52 -7.94
CA TRP A 154 21.87 -22.66 -7.11
C TRP A 154 22.95 -23.02 -6.09
N LEU A 155 22.54 -23.45 -4.90
CA LEU A 155 23.42 -24.02 -3.88
C LEU A 155 23.04 -25.47 -3.58
N GLU A 156 23.96 -26.20 -2.94
CA GLU A 156 23.67 -27.51 -2.37
C GLU A 156 23.21 -27.36 -0.91
N ALA A 157 22.10 -28.03 -0.58
CA ALA A 157 21.66 -28.22 0.79
C ALA A 157 21.20 -29.67 1.01
N ARG A 158 21.42 -30.19 2.22
CA ARG A 158 21.03 -31.54 2.64
C ARG A 158 20.42 -31.49 4.02
N THR A 159 19.57 -32.45 4.31
CA THR A 159 19.12 -32.66 5.69
C THR A 159 19.75 -33.89 6.28
N ASP A 160 19.79 -33.96 7.59
CA ASP A 160 20.09 -35.21 8.29
C ASP A 160 19.02 -36.29 8.01
N SER A 161 19.32 -37.52 8.43
CA SER A 161 18.43 -38.68 8.25
C SER A 161 17.06 -38.55 8.94
N THR A 162 16.95 -37.66 9.92
CA THR A 162 15.71 -37.36 10.65
C THR A 162 14.94 -36.19 10.04
N GLY A 163 15.58 -35.36 9.23
CA GLY A 163 15.06 -34.13 8.59
C GLY A 163 15.09 -32.90 9.50
N THR A 164 15.69 -33.02 10.69
CA THR A 164 15.68 -31.99 11.77
C THR A 164 16.79 -30.98 11.61
N SER A 165 17.87 -31.37 10.93
CA SER A 165 18.98 -30.47 10.64
C SER A 165 19.10 -30.27 9.15
N VAL A 166 19.36 -29.05 8.71
CA VAL A 166 19.65 -28.67 7.32
C VAL A 166 21.05 -28.08 7.26
N GLU A 167 21.91 -28.64 6.44
CA GLU A 167 23.23 -28.08 6.13
C GLU A 167 23.28 -27.56 4.70
N MET A 168 24.05 -26.51 4.48
CA MET A 168 24.24 -25.88 3.18
C MET A 168 25.61 -25.21 3.09
N GLN A 169 26.08 -24.98 1.86
CA GLN A 169 27.33 -24.28 1.60
C GLN A 169 27.17 -23.22 0.52
N VAL A 170 27.88 -22.11 0.71
CA VAL A 170 27.97 -21.02 -0.25
C VAL A 170 29.44 -20.64 -0.49
N PRO A 171 29.89 -20.51 -1.75
CA PRO A 171 31.23 -20.02 -2.05
C PRO A 171 31.43 -18.59 -1.56
N LEU A 172 32.53 -18.32 -0.87
CA LEU A 172 32.89 -16.96 -0.42
C LEU A 172 33.03 -15.98 -1.58
N PHE A 173 33.43 -16.47 -2.76
CA PHE A 173 33.53 -15.67 -3.98
C PHE A 173 32.17 -15.11 -4.43
N ASP A 174 31.11 -15.91 -4.35
CA ASP A 174 29.76 -15.48 -4.77
C ASP A 174 29.17 -14.45 -3.81
N LEU A 175 29.65 -14.44 -2.57
CA LEU A 175 29.32 -13.43 -1.55
C LEU A 175 30.23 -12.19 -1.61
N GLY A 176 31.20 -12.14 -2.53
CA GLY A 176 32.18 -11.05 -2.55
C GLY A 176 33.09 -10.98 -1.32
N MET A 177 33.16 -12.06 -0.53
CA MET A 177 33.83 -12.10 0.77
C MET A 177 35.15 -12.87 0.74
N SER A 178 35.90 -12.73 1.83
CA SER A 178 37.04 -13.60 2.15
C SER A 178 36.85 -14.23 3.52
N ARG A 179 37.62 -15.27 3.84
CA ARG A 179 37.61 -15.86 5.21
C ARG A 179 37.93 -14.87 6.33
N SER A 180 38.43 -13.69 5.98
CA SER A 180 38.72 -12.62 6.92
C SER A 180 37.58 -11.60 7.10
N ALA A 181 36.48 -11.71 6.36
CA ALA A 181 35.29 -10.91 6.58
C ALA A 181 34.66 -11.22 7.95
N ASP A 182 33.92 -10.25 8.48
CA ASP A 182 33.12 -10.37 9.71
C ASP A 182 31.64 -10.19 9.35
N ALA A 183 31.16 -11.05 8.45
CA ALA A 183 29.79 -10.99 7.97
C ALA A 183 28.80 -11.19 9.12
N ARG A 184 27.59 -10.67 8.95
CA ARG A 184 26.47 -10.89 9.85
C ARG A 184 25.42 -11.76 9.19
N LEU A 185 24.85 -12.67 9.98
CA LEU A 185 23.90 -13.66 9.53
C LEU A 185 22.64 -13.60 10.39
N LEU A 186 21.48 -13.72 9.76
CA LEU A 186 20.19 -13.87 10.45
C LEU A 186 19.35 -14.92 9.75
N TRP A 187 18.78 -15.82 10.54
CA TRP A 187 17.97 -16.94 10.05
C TRP A 187 16.49 -16.64 10.19
N GLN A 188 15.72 -17.18 9.25
CA GLN A 188 14.27 -17.33 9.39
C GLN A 188 13.85 -18.69 8.88
N THR A 189 12.95 -19.34 9.60
CA THR A 189 12.19 -20.51 9.16
C THR A 189 10.72 -20.14 9.05
N GLY A 190 10.01 -20.64 8.03
CA GLY A 190 8.61 -20.24 7.81
C GLY A 190 7.79 -21.29 7.09
N ASP A 191 6.48 -21.28 7.34
CA ASP A 191 5.51 -22.12 6.65
C ASP A 191 4.68 -21.33 5.63
N SER A 192 3.87 -22.03 4.84
CA SER A 192 2.99 -21.39 3.85
C SER A 192 1.70 -20.81 4.44
N MET A 193 1.51 -20.85 5.76
CA MET A 193 0.31 -20.35 6.45
C MET A 193 0.53 -18.99 7.12
N GLY A 194 1.73 -18.42 7.06
CA GLY A 194 2.01 -17.12 7.67
C GLY A 194 2.84 -17.19 8.94
N ASN A 195 3.14 -18.39 9.44
CA ASN A 195 3.97 -18.53 10.64
C ASN A 195 5.44 -18.50 10.22
N ALA A 196 6.22 -17.68 10.92
CA ALA A 196 7.65 -17.60 10.72
C ALA A 196 8.34 -17.40 12.06
N ASP A 197 9.47 -18.07 12.20
CA ASP A 197 10.39 -17.97 13.31
C ASP A 197 11.66 -17.26 12.83
N LEU A 198 12.06 -16.21 13.53
CA LEU A 198 13.16 -15.33 13.19
C LEU A 198 14.18 -15.41 14.32
N GLY A 199 15.43 -15.70 13.99
CA GLY A 199 16.44 -15.99 15.01
C GLY A 199 16.65 -14.85 16.02
N ASP A 200 16.91 -15.25 17.26
CA ASP A 200 17.10 -14.34 18.41
C ASP A 200 18.39 -13.52 18.33
N ASP A 201 19.39 -14.02 17.61
CA ASP A 201 20.73 -13.45 17.52
C ASP A 201 21.13 -13.13 16.07
N ILE A 202 21.71 -11.95 15.89
CA ILE A 202 22.50 -11.61 14.71
C ILE A 202 23.89 -12.21 14.92
N VAL A 203 24.16 -13.31 14.21
CA VAL A 203 25.40 -14.05 14.33
C VAL A 203 26.49 -13.35 13.56
N SER A 204 27.62 -13.11 14.21
CA SER A 204 28.80 -12.54 13.57
C SER A 204 29.85 -13.60 13.31
N LEU A 205 30.50 -13.56 12.14
CA LEU A 205 31.52 -14.55 11.81
C LEU A 205 32.78 -14.47 12.70
N LYS A 206 33.07 -13.30 13.28
CA LYS A 206 34.26 -13.06 14.11
C LYS A 206 34.00 -12.18 15.31
N SER A 207 33.17 -11.15 15.19
CA SER A 207 32.72 -10.39 16.35
C SER A 207 31.82 -11.25 17.23
N GLY A 208 31.49 -10.76 18.43
CA GLY A 208 30.48 -11.43 19.24
C GLY A 208 29.11 -11.22 18.63
N ASP A 209 28.25 -12.23 18.78
CA ASP A 209 26.85 -12.17 18.36
C ASP A 209 26.11 -11.02 19.06
N ILE A 210 25.09 -10.49 18.38
CA ILE A 210 24.27 -9.37 18.86
C ILE A 210 22.84 -9.86 18.96
N ALA A 211 22.27 -9.87 20.16
CA ALA A 211 20.85 -10.16 20.32
C ALA A 211 20.00 -9.21 19.47
N LEU A 212 19.07 -9.75 18.69
CA LEU A 212 18.21 -9.01 17.76
C LEU A 212 17.44 -7.91 18.49
N ASP A 213 16.85 -8.20 19.65
CA ASP A 213 16.17 -7.23 20.50
C ASP A 213 17.07 -6.05 20.91
N SER A 214 18.36 -6.31 21.12
CA SER A 214 19.32 -5.25 21.43
C SER A 214 19.62 -4.40 20.20
N ALA A 215 19.71 -5.00 19.01
CA ALA A 215 19.88 -4.27 17.75
C ALA A 215 18.64 -3.39 17.47
N VAL A 216 17.43 -3.93 17.64
CA VAL A 216 16.16 -3.21 17.53
C VAL A 216 16.11 -2.04 18.51
N SER A 217 16.38 -2.28 19.79
CA SER A 217 16.33 -1.25 20.83
C SER A 217 17.32 -0.11 20.56
N ASN A 218 18.55 -0.43 20.13
CA ASN A 218 19.55 0.56 19.76
C ASN A 218 19.13 1.35 18.51
N ALA A 219 18.61 0.68 17.48
CA ALA A 219 18.11 1.32 16.27
C ALA A 219 16.96 2.28 16.58
N ARG A 220 16.01 1.87 17.43
CA ARG A 220 14.90 2.70 17.89
C ARG A 220 15.40 3.92 18.67
N GLN A 221 16.37 3.76 19.56
CA GLN A 221 16.94 4.88 20.31
C GLN A 221 17.64 5.91 19.39
N VAL A 222 18.33 5.44 18.35
CA VAL A 222 18.96 6.32 17.35
C VAL A 222 17.92 7.01 16.48
N ALA A 223 16.84 6.30 16.12
CA ALA A 223 15.75 6.82 15.31
C ALA A 223 14.93 7.85 16.08
N ASN A 224 14.61 7.61 17.35
CA ASN A 224 13.80 8.52 18.16
C ASN A 224 14.43 9.90 18.28
N SER A 225 13.59 10.93 18.15
CA SER A 225 13.98 12.30 18.47
C SER A 225 14.26 12.41 19.97
N GLN A 226 14.97 13.46 20.38
CA GLN A 226 15.31 13.73 21.79
C GLN A 226 15.02 15.21 22.08
N ARG A 227 13.78 15.62 21.81
CA ARG A 227 13.36 17.02 21.84
C ARG A 227 12.59 17.33 23.10
N THR A 228 13.18 18.15 23.97
CA THR A 228 12.51 18.66 25.16
C THR A 228 11.52 19.77 24.78
N GLY A 229 10.24 19.60 25.14
CA GLY A 229 9.23 20.65 25.06
C GLY A 229 8.79 21.16 26.43
N PRO A 230 7.99 22.24 26.47
CA PRO A 230 7.54 22.85 27.74
C PRO A 230 6.44 22.04 28.44
N VAL A 231 5.63 21.30 27.68
CA VAL A 231 4.57 20.42 28.21
C VAL A 231 4.85 18.98 27.78
N ILE A 232 5.01 18.76 26.47
CA ILE A 232 5.32 17.45 25.88
C ILE A 232 6.75 17.46 25.34
N SER A 233 7.53 16.44 25.65
CA SER A 233 8.82 16.16 25.02
C SER A 233 8.66 15.04 24.00
N ILE A 234 9.31 15.16 22.84
CA ILE A 234 9.33 14.11 21.82
C ILE A 234 10.61 13.31 22.00
N ASP A 235 10.55 12.29 22.86
CA ASP A 235 11.69 11.48 23.29
C ASP A 235 11.40 9.97 23.46
N GLY A 236 10.14 9.55 23.29
CA GLY A 236 9.68 8.16 23.41
C GLY A 236 9.33 7.77 24.85
N GLN A 237 9.20 8.73 25.76
CA GLN A 237 8.69 8.54 27.12
C GLN A 237 7.34 9.24 27.28
N PHE A 238 6.28 8.46 27.46
CA PHE A 238 4.91 8.98 27.37
C PHE A 238 4.30 9.48 28.70
N ASP A 239 5.10 9.60 29.76
CA ASP A 239 4.61 10.00 31.09
C ASP A 239 3.97 11.40 31.09
N ASP A 240 4.49 12.31 30.26
CA ASP A 240 4.00 13.68 30.10
C ASP A 240 2.67 13.79 29.34
N TRP A 241 2.24 12.73 28.64
CA TRP A 241 0.92 12.61 28.04
C TRP A 241 -0.16 12.17 29.04
N THR A 242 0.21 11.70 30.24
CA THR A 242 -0.75 11.28 31.27
C THR A 242 -1.80 12.34 31.64
N PRO A 243 -1.45 13.63 31.79
CA PRO A 243 -2.41 14.68 32.11
C PRO A 243 -3.28 15.12 30.91
N ILE A 244 -2.94 14.72 29.69
CA ILE A 244 -3.63 15.13 28.47
C ILE A 244 -4.83 14.23 28.25
N SER A 245 -6.00 14.82 27.98
CA SER A 245 -7.20 14.07 27.65
C SER A 245 -7.05 13.39 26.29
N LYS A 246 -7.24 12.08 26.27
CA LYS A 246 -7.16 11.25 25.06
C LYS A 246 -8.56 11.00 24.50
N GLN A 247 -8.63 10.93 23.18
CA GLN A 247 -9.76 10.39 22.45
C GLN A 247 -9.58 8.87 22.33
N SER A 248 -10.68 8.14 22.26
CA SER A 248 -10.67 6.69 22.12
C SER A 248 -11.17 6.29 20.75
N ASP A 249 -10.64 5.19 20.25
CA ASP A 249 -11.07 4.54 19.02
C ASP A 249 -11.49 3.07 19.27
N SER A 250 -12.16 2.45 18.30
CA SER A 250 -12.86 1.18 18.47
C SER A 250 -11.96 -0.05 18.33
N SER A 251 -11.40 -0.53 19.44
CA SER A 251 -10.57 -1.75 19.44
C SER A 251 -11.16 -2.95 18.66
N GLY A 252 -10.33 -3.57 17.82
CA GLY A 252 -10.55 -4.84 17.13
C GLY A 252 -11.17 -4.73 15.74
N ASP A 253 -11.34 -3.52 15.22
CA ASP A 253 -11.92 -3.26 13.89
C ASP A 253 -10.91 -3.39 12.74
N ALA A 254 -9.62 -3.16 12.99
CA ALA A 254 -8.54 -3.38 12.02
C ALA A 254 -8.09 -4.85 11.89
N GLY A 255 -8.40 -5.70 12.88
CA GLY A 255 -8.01 -7.12 12.93
C GLY A 255 -6.51 -7.41 13.18
N ASN A 256 -5.62 -6.50 12.80
CA ASN A 256 -4.19 -6.51 13.14
C ASN A 256 -3.93 -5.56 14.33
N PRO A 257 -3.55 -6.06 15.51
CA PRO A 257 -3.38 -5.22 16.69
C PRO A 257 -2.29 -4.15 16.54
N ASN A 258 -1.30 -4.34 15.67
CA ASN A 258 -0.17 -3.41 15.48
C ASN A 258 -0.57 -2.11 14.75
N ILE A 259 -1.76 -2.08 14.15
CA ILE A 259 -2.32 -0.88 13.51
C ILE A 259 -3.69 -0.48 14.07
N ASP A 260 -4.26 -1.30 14.95
CA ASP A 260 -5.55 -1.09 15.64
C ASP A 260 -5.40 0.03 16.67
N LEU A 261 -5.82 1.23 16.30
CA LEU A 261 -5.71 2.44 17.09
C LEU A 261 -6.68 2.35 18.27
N SER A 262 -6.17 2.64 19.46
CA SER A 262 -6.93 2.58 20.70
C SER A 262 -7.15 3.97 21.31
N GLU A 263 -6.12 4.82 21.27
CA GLU A 263 -6.15 6.15 21.86
C GLU A 263 -5.31 7.14 21.03
N TYR A 264 -5.76 8.39 20.98
CA TYR A 264 -4.99 9.47 20.36
C TYR A 264 -5.25 10.81 21.04
N ALA A 265 -4.30 11.75 20.94
CA ALA A 265 -4.42 13.09 21.49
C ALA A 265 -3.63 14.11 20.68
N THR A 266 -4.02 15.37 20.81
CA THR A 266 -3.31 16.52 20.24
C THR A 266 -3.22 17.65 21.27
N ILE A 267 -2.10 18.38 21.25
CA ILE A 267 -1.89 19.59 22.04
C ILE A 267 -1.00 20.58 21.30
N GLN A 268 -1.37 21.86 21.35
CA GLN A 268 -0.55 22.92 20.81
C GLN A 268 0.43 23.46 21.87
N GLN A 269 1.71 23.55 21.53
CA GLN A 269 2.74 24.15 22.37
C GLN A 269 3.80 24.87 21.52
N SER A 270 4.25 26.03 21.97
CA SER A 270 5.33 26.79 21.29
C SER A 270 5.10 27.07 19.79
N GLY A 271 3.84 27.14 19.34
CA GLY A 271 3.48 27.31 17.92
C GLY A 271 3.62 26.06 17.07
N LEU A 272 3.75 24.89 17.69
CA LEU A 272 3.75 23.57 17.06
C LEU A 272 2.60 22.75 17.64
N THR A 273 2.20 21.72 16.90
CA THR A 273 1.16 20.78 17.31
C THR A 273 1.81 19.43 17.56
N SER A 274 1.67 18.95 18.78
CA SER A 274 2.16 17.64 19.21
C SER A 274 1.02 16.63 19.15
N PHE A 275 1.30 15.44 18.64
CA PHE A 275 0.34 14.34 18.52
C PHE A 275 0.85 13.12 19.27
N TYR A 276 -0.11 12.37 19.82
CA TYR A 276 0.08 11.09 20.47
C TYR A 276 -0.87 10.09 19.85
N LEU A 277 -0.37 8.91 19.53
CA LEU A 277 -1.15 7.78 19.03
C LEU A 277 -0.73 6.52 19.80
N LYS A 278 -1.70 5.65 20.05
CA LYS A 278 -1.49 4.36 20.69
C LYS A 278 -2.29 3.27 20.00
N VAL A 279 -1.63 2.18 19.63
CA VAL A 279 -2.26 0.98 19.07
C VAL A 279 -2.43 -0.11 20.14
N GLU A 280 -3.17 -1.18 19.84
CA GLU A 280 -3.35 -2.33 20.75
C GLU A 280 -2.09 -3.22 20.85
N GLY A 281 -1.34 -3.33 19.75
CA GLY A 281 -0.09 -4.07 19.60
C GLY A 281 1.15 -3.17 19.67
N ASP A 282 2.18 -3.45 18.87
CA ASP A 282 3.36 -2.59 18.75
C ASP A 282 3.23 -1.65 17.55
N VAL A 283 3.56 -0.37 17.76
CA VAL A 283 3.49 0.63 16.69
C VAL A 283 4.65 0.44 15.71
N LEU A 284 4.39 0.63 14.41
CA LEU A 284 5.40 0.43 13.36
C LEU A 284 6.06 -0.95 13.44
N ALA A 285 5.28 -2.00 13.72
CA ALA A 285 5.80 -3.35 13.87
C ALA A 285 6.38 -3.88 12.55
N GLY A 286 5.69 -3.66 11.44
CA GLY A 286 6.06 -4.17 10.12
C GLY A 286 6.23 -5.70 10.13
N VAL A 287 7.12 -6.18 9.27
CA VAL A 287 7.53 -7.59 9.23
C VAL A 287 9.00 -7.68 8.79
N ALA A 288 9.71 -8.74 9.19
CA ALA A 288 11.07 -8.97 8.72
C ALA A 288 11.11 -9.31 7.22
N ILE A 289 10.21 -10.20 6.79
CA ILE A 289 10.12 -10.70 5.41
C ILE A 289 8.64 -10.68 4.99
N PRO A 290 8.24 -9.83 4.02
CA PRO A 290 6.84 -9.65 3.63
C PRO A 290 6.30 -10.73 2.68
N LYS A 291 6.99 -11.88 2.59
CA LYS A 291 6.58 -13.01 1.73
C LYS A 291 6.65 -14.34 2.45
N LEU A 292 5.50 -15.01 2.41
CA LEU A 292 5.34 -16.37 2.93
C LEU A 292 5.94 -17.40 1.97
N GLU A 293 5.73 -17.22 0.67
CA GLU A 293 6.18 -18.17 -0.33
C GLU A 293 7.64 -17.95 -0.74
N SER A 294 8.35 -19.03 -1.07
CA SER A 294 9.67 -18.96 -1.67
C SER A 294 9.61 -18.35 -3.07
N ARG A 295 10.65 -17.57 -3.40
CA ARG A 295 10.88 -16.97 -4.71
C ARG A 295 11.09 -18.02 -5.81
N SER A 296 11.67 -19.17 -5.48
CA SER A 296 11.94 -20.25 -6.44
C SER A 296 11.30 -21.56 -6.00
N ARG A 297 10.50 -22.17 -6.87
CA ARG A 297 9.87 -23.47 -6.65
C ARG A 297 10.32 -24.48 -7.71
N PRO A 298 10.33 -25.79 -7.41
CA PRO A 298 10.62 -26.80 -8.41
C PRO A 298 9.62 -26.74 -9.57
N SER A 299 10.04 -26.17 -10.71
CA SER A 299 9.41 -26.38 -12.01
C SER A 299 9.89 -27.74 -12.52
N GLY A 300 9.03 -28.52 -13.19
CA GLY A 300 9.31 -29.89 -13.62
C GLY A 300 10.47 -30.09 -14.64
N ASP A 301 11.30 -29.07 -14.89
CA ASP A 301 12.46 -29.10 -15.77
C ASP A 301 13.65 -28.33 -15.14
N LEU A 302 14.42 -29.01 -14.27
CA LEU A 302 15.57 -28.45 -13.54
C LEU A 302 16.90 -28.63 -14.30
N THR A 303 16.94 -28.35 -15.61
CA THR A 303 18.17 -28.53 -16.42
C THR A 303 18.89 -27.22 -16.81
N GLY A 304 18.51 -26.08 -16.21
CA GLY A 304 19.16 -24.78 -16.45
C GLY A 304 19.51 -24.00 -15.17
N GLU A 305 20.49 -23.09 -15.28
CA GLU A 305 20.72 -22.01 -14.32
C GLU A 305 19.42 -21.24 -14.04
N PRO A 306 19.24 -20.59 -12.87
CA PRO A 306 18.05 -19.78 -12.61
C PRO A 306 17.94 -18.76 -13.75
N GLU A 307 16.75 -18.61 -14.35
CA GLU A 307 16.57 -17.61 -15.40
C GLU A 307 16.84 -16.22 -14.83
N GLN A 308 18.00 -15.64 -15.14
CA GLN A 308 18.18 -14.19 -15.08
C GLN A 308 17.18 -13.60 -16.07
N VAL A 309 16.11 -13.01 -15.56
CA VAL A 309 15.16 -12.25 -16.38
C VAL A 309 15.84 -10.95 -16.82
N SER A 310 16.78 -11.05 -17.77
CA SER A 310 17.33 -9.93 -18.51
C SER A 310 16.36 -9.60 -19.66
N GLY A 311 15.24 -8.99 -19.29
CA GLY A 311 14.31 -8.40 -20.24
C GLY A 311 14.63 -6.93 -20.44
N ASN A 312 15.11 -6.54 -21.62
CA ASN A 312 15.25 -5.12 -22.04
C ASN A 312 13.89 -4.43 -22.30
N GLN A 313 12.82 -4.86 -21.64
CA GLN A 313 11.60 -4.08 -21.51
C GLN A 313 11.69 -3.43 -20.14
N GLN A 314 11.64 -2.11 -20.12
CA GLN A 314 11.37 -1.34 -18.91
C GLN A 314 10.00 -1.81 -18.39
N SER A 315 10.01 -2.87 -17.58
CA SER A 315 8.86 -3.35 -16.87
C SER A 315 8.41 -2.21 -15.99
N THR A 316 7.12 -1.90 -16.03
CA THR A 316 6.45 -1.19 -14.94
C THR A 316 7.01 -1.76 -13.63
N PRO A 317 7.54 -0.95 -12.70
CA PRO A 317 8.05 -1.45 -11.44
C PRO A 317 7.01 -2.37 -10.82
N LEU A 318 7.41 -3.58 -10.43
CA LEU A 318 6.53 -4.44 -9.63
C LEU A 318 6.04 -3.61 -8.43
N PRO A 319 4.79 -3.82 -7.96
CA PRO A 319 4.38 -3.28 -6.68
C PRO A 319 5.46 -3.57 -5.63
N VAL A 320 5.83 -2.57 -4.85
CA VAL A 320 6.84 -2.70 -3.80
C VAL A 320 6.27 -3.64 -2.75
N ASP A 321 6.93 -4.77 -2.53
CA ASP A 321 6.59 -5.67 -1.42
C ASP A 321 7.32 -5.13 -0.19
N THR A 322 6.73 -4.12 0.41
CA THR A 322 7.31 -3.40 1.54
C THR A 322 7.16 -4.21 2.82
N SER A 323 8.14 -4.08 3.70
CA SER A 323 8.15 -4.71 5.03
C SER A 323 7.78 -3.74 6.15
N ILE A 324 7.38 -2.50 5.79
CA ILE A 324 7.17 -1.39 6.72
C ILE A 324 5.70 -1.03 6.85
N ASP A 325 5.33 -0.59 8.04
CA ASP A 325 4.05 0.05 8.30
C ASP A 325 4.14 1.56 8.05
N ALA A 326 2.99 2.20 7.88
CA ALA A 326 2.87 3.64 7.70
C ALA A 326 1.77 4.22 8.62
N ILE A 327 2.06 5.39 9.19
CA ILE A 327 1.10 6.24 9.88
C ILE A 327 1.05 7.55 9.11
N ARG A 328 -0.15 7.95 8.71
CA ARG A 328 -0.41 9.20 7.98
C ARG A 328 -1.41 10.05 8.75
N LEU A 329 -1.06 11.31 8.98
CA LEU A 329 -1.98 12.31 9.50
C LEU A 329 -2.22 13.34 8.40
N PHE A 330 -3.45 13.42 7.95
CA PHE A 330 -3.92 14.39 6.97
C PHE A 330 -4.53 15.57 7.68
N PHE A 331 -4.29 16.77 7.16
CA PHE A 331 -4.79 18.03 7.71
C PHE A 331 -5.47 18.84 6.61
N ASP A 332 -6.69 19.26 6.89
CA ASP A 332 -7.41 20.29 6.15
C ASP A 332 -7.09 21.62 6.83
N THR A 333 -6.28 22.46 6.17
CA THR A 333 -5.65 23.62 6.78
C THR A 333 -6.37 24.93 6.50
N ASP A 334 -7.20 24.95 5.46
CA ASP A 334 -8.07 26.06 5.10
C ASP A 334 -9.54 25.83 5.50
N ASP A 335 -9.85 24.68 6.12
CA ASP A 335 -11.19 24.22 6.49
C ASP A 335 -12.14 24.15 5.27
N ASP A 336 -11.59 23.94 4.06
CA ASP A 336 -12.32 23.76 2.82
C ASP A 336 -12.18 22.32 2.31
N PHE A 337 -13.25 21.54 2.49
CA PHE A 337 -13.35 20.16 2.05
C PHE A 337 -13.13 19.95 0.52
N PHE A 338 -13.18 21.03 -0.25
CA PHE A 338 -13.09 21.02 -1.71
C PHE A 338 -11.70 21.38 -2.26
N THR A 339 -10.76 21.79 -1.41
CA THR A 339 -9.33 21.95 -1.75
C THR A 339 -8.54 20.75 -1.20
N GLY A 340 -7.26 20.59 -1.53
CA GLY A 340 -6.46 19.47 -1.03
C GLY A 340 -6.77 18.07 -1.63
N TYR A 341 -6.18 17.04 -1.01
CA TYR A 341 -6.34 15.62 -1.36
C TYR A 341 -7.70 15.09 -0.89
N GLN A 342 -8.44 14.44 -1.80
CA GLN A 342 -9.83 13.99 -1.62
C GLN A 342 -10.01 12.48 -1.87
N GLY A 343 -8.97 11.68 -1.65
CA GLY A 343 -9.05 10.23 -1.88
C GLY A 343 -10.15 9.53 -1.07
N LEU A 344 -10.69 8.44 -1.63
CA LEU A 344 -11.89 7.73 -1.13
C LEU A 344 -11.90 7.38 0.37
N GLU A 345 -10.74 7.21 0.99
CA GLU A 345 -10.62 6.87 2.41
C GLU A 345 -10.47 8.11 3.31
N VAL A 346 -9.97 9.22 2.77
CA VAL A 346 -9.76 10.47 3.50
C VAL A 346 -10.99 11.35 3.31
N GLN A 347 -11.85 11.39 4.35
CA GLN A 347 -13.07 12.19 4.37
C GLN A 347 -12.77 13.69 4.64
N MET A 348 -11.81 14.29 3.93
CA MET A 348 -11.48 15.72 4.00
C MET A 348 -10.73 16.19 2.75
N GLY A 349 -10.62 17.51 2.60
CA GLY A 349 -9.75 18.15 1.61
C GLY A 349 -8.35 18.37 2.18
N ALA A 350 -7.50 17.34 2.20
CA ALA A 350 -6.24 17.43 2.94
C ALA A 350 -5.15 18.23 2.20
N ASP A 351 -4.78 19.39 2.74
CA ASP A 351 -3.69 20.24 2.21
C ASP A 351 -2.30 19.78 2.64
N MET A 352 -2.21 19.11 3.79
CA MET A 352 -0.95 18.69 4.39
C MET A 352 -1.04 17.25 4.86
N MET A 353 0.07 16.53 4.76
CA MET A 353 0.20 15.17 5.26
C MET A 353 1.50 15.02 6.05
N ILE A 354 1.39 14.53 7.27
CA ILE A 354 2.52 13.90 7.97
C ILE A 354 2.54 12.43 7.59
N GLU A 355 3.70 11.91 7.21
CA GLU A 355 3.94 10.50 6.93
C GLU A 355 5.11 10.00 7.78
N ILE A 356 4.82 9.00 8.61
CA ILE A 356 5.79 8.23 9.36
C ILE A 356 5.77 6.80 8.84
N THR A 357 6.93 6.24 8.51
CA THR A 357 7.06 4.82 8.16
C THR A 357 8.10 4.14 9.02
N GLY A 358 7.95 2.84 9.25
CA GLY A 358 8.87 2.09 10.10
C GLY A 358 8.54 0.61 10.20
N HIS A 359 9.44 -0.13 10.84
CA HIS A 359 9.30 -1.56 11.14
C HIS A 359 10.09 -1.86 12.43
N PHE A 360 9.75 -2.92 13.17
CA PHE A 360 10.27 -3.26 14.51
C PHE A 360 10.16 -2.13 15.57
N GLY A 361 9.17 -1.24 15.43
CA GLY A 361 9.05 -0.05 16.27
C GLY A 361 10.14 0.99 16.04
N VAL A 362 10.91 0.87 14.95
CA VAL A 362 11.96 1.81 14.55
C VAL A 362 11.40 2.73 13.46
N ILE A 363 11.45 4.04 13.72
CA ILE A 363 11.06 5.06 12.73
C ILE A 363 12.10 5.11 11.60
N GLY A 364 11.69 4.77 10.38
CA GLY A 364 12.51 4.87 9.18
C GLY A 364 12.38 6.24 8.49
N GLN A 365 11.15 6.73 8.34
CA GLN A 365 10.84 8.05 7.80
C GLN A 365 9.93 8.83 8.75
N ARG A 366 10.12 10.14 8.83
CA ARG A 366 9.18 11.08 9.46
C ARG A 366 9.19 12.41 8.74
N VAL A 367 8.14 12.71 8.01
CA VAL A 367 8.11 13.91 7.16
C VAL A 367 6.74 14.54 7.17
N ILE A 368 6.70 15.85 6.93
CA ILE A 368 5.50 16.58 6.55
C ILE A 368 5.62 17.05 5.09
N LYS A 369 4.53 16.95 4.34
CA LYS A 369 4.42 17.29 2.92
C LYS A 369 3.16 18.12 2.67
N ALA A 370 3.23 19.03 1.70
CA ALA A 370 2.07 19.76 1.19
C ALA A 370 1.46 19.03 -0.02
N TYR A 371 0.15 19.11 -0.18
CA TYR A 371 -0.55 18.55 -1.32
C TYR A 371 -0.17 19.28 -2.61
N THR A 372 0.00 18.53 -3.69
CA THR A 372 0.35 19.07 -5.01
C THR A 372 -0.42 18.40 -6.15
N GLY A 373 -1.29 17.45 -5.83
CA GLY A 373 -2.12 16.75 -6.80
C GLY A 373 -3.37 17.51 -7.19
N ASP A 374 -4.26 16.82 -7.89
CA ASP A 374 -5.62 17.28 -8.20
C ASP A 374 -6.62 16.20 -7.77
N GLY A 375 -7.62 16.59 -6.97
CA GLY A 375 -8.66 15.67 -6.47
C GLY A 375 -8.12 14.52 -5.62
N ASP A 376 -8.25 13.29 -6.12
CA ASP A 376 -7.87 12.05 -5.44
C ASP A 376 -6.46 11.54 -5.78
N ASP A 377 -5.69 12.31 -6.58
CA ASP A 377 -4.33 11.92 -6.93
C ASP A 377 -3.43 11.99 -5.69
N PHE A 378 -2.82 10.88 -5.28
CA PHE A 378 -1.91 10.81 -4.13
C PHE A 378 -0.53 11.43 -4.45
N ALA A 379 -0.50 12.74 -4.70
CA ALA A 379 0.67 13.48 -5.12
C ALA A 379 1.03 14.58 -4.11
N TRP A 380 2.19 14.41 -3.48
CA TRP A 380 2.68 15.26 -2.39
C TRP A 380 4.00 15.92 -2.76
N GLY A 381 4.17 17.17 -2.33
CA GLY A 381 5.33 18.00 -2.61
C GLY A 381 6.57 17.62 -1.80
N SER A 382 7.45 18.61 -1.62
CA SER A 382 8.72 18.41 -0.92
C SER A 382 8.52 17.99 0.54
N ALA A 383 9.32 17.01 0.98
CA ALA A 383 9.28 16.49 2.33
C ALA A 383 10.17 17.32 3.28
N THR A 384 9.62 17.68 4.43
CA THR A 384 10.35 18.32 5.53
C THR A 384 10.38 17.38 6.73
N SER A 385 11.57 17.11 7.29
CA SER A 385 11.69 16.26 8.49
C SER A 385 10.99 16.91 9.69
N ILE A 386 10.31 16.10 10.48
CA ILE A 386 9.70 16.49 11.77
C ILE A 386 10.39 15.77 12.92
N ASP A 387 10.00 16.08 14.16
CA ASP A 387 10.41 15.33 15.34
C ASP A 387 9.35 14.25 15.64
N ALA A 388 9.80 13.02 15.86
CA ALA A 388 8.97 11.89 16.27
C ALA A 388 9.76 10.86 17.09
N ALA A 389 9.07 10.13 17.96
CA ALA A 389 9.63 9.05 18.78
C ALA A 389 8.58 7.97 19.06
N ALA A 390 8.99 6.71 19.08
CA ALA A 390 8.12 5.55 19.31
C ALA A 390 8.69 4.63 20.41
N ALA A 391 7.81 3.99 21.18
CA ALA A 391 8.18 2.87 22.04
C ALA A 391 6.97 1.97 22.34
N GLY A 392 7.11 0.66 22.10
CA GLY A 392 6.04 -0.31 22.30
C GLY A 392 4.82 0.03 21.46
N SER A 393 3.68 0.20 22.11
CA SER A 393 2.40 0.51 21.47
C SER A 393 2.16 2.00 21.18
N GLU A 394 3.09 2.87 21.56
CA GLU A 394 2.88 4.32 21.59
C GLU A 394 3.87 5.05 20.67
N ILE A 395 3.38 6.10 20.01
CA ILE A 395 4.17 7.02 19.19
C ILE A 395 3.74 8.47 19.43
N GLU A 396 4.72 9.37 19.40
CA GLU A 396 4.53 10.81 19.51
C GLU A 396 5.30 11.54 18.41
N LEU A 397 4.77 12.69 18.00
CA LEU A 397 5.37 13.54 16.98
C LEU A 397 5.01 15.01 17.19
N GLU A 398 5.84 15.93 16.68
CA GLU A 398 5.58 17.36 16.72
C GLU A 398 5.90 18.01 15.37
N ALA A 399 4.97 18.82 14.86
CA ALA A 399 5.12 19.51 13.60
C ALA A 399 4.51 20.92 13.63
N TYR A 400 4.97 21.76 12.71
CA TYR A 400 4.28 23.02 12.41
C TYR A 400 3.20 22.76 11.36
N ILE A 401 1.94 22.96 11.70
CA ILE A 401 0.81 22.89 10.77
C ILE A 401 0.44 24.32 10.36
N PRO A 402 0.53 24.69 9.08
CA PRO A 402 0.05 25.99 8.61
C PRO A 402 -1.48 26.03 8.70
N GLY A 403 -2.07 27.18 9.03
CA GLY A 403 -3.53 27.32 9.05
C GLY A 403 -4.21 26.65 10.26
N SER A 404 -5.30 25.94 10.00
CA SER A 404 -6.06 25.15 10.97
C SER A 404 -5.33 23.83 11.27
N ASP A 405 -5.23 23.47 12.55
CA ASP A 405 -4.78 22.15 13.02
C ASP A 405 -5.94 21.36 13.66
N SER A 406 -7.17 21.84 13.49
CA SER A 406 -8.35 21.34 14.19
C SER A 406 -9.13 20.27 13.41
N SER A 407 -8.91 20.17 12.10
CA SER A 407 -9.45 19.14 11.21
C SER A 407 -8.33 18.19 10.79
N TYR A 408 -8.34 16.95 11.29
CA TYR A 408 -7.33 15.96 10.94
C TYR A 408 -7.88 14.53 10.87
N TYR A 409 -7.27 13.75 9.99
CA TYR A 409 -7.59 12.34 9.75
C TYR A 409 -6.33 11.50 9.91
N ILE A 410 -6.39 10.54 10.81
CA ILE A 410 -5.34 9.58 11.11
C ILE A 410 -5.64 8.32 10.29
N HIS A 411 -4.65 7.84 9.56
CA HIS A 411 -4.73 6.62 8.77
C HIS A 411 -3.48 5.78 9.01
N LEU A 412 -3.67 4.55 9.47
CA LEU A 412 -2.62 3.56 9.67
C LEU A 412 -2.72 2.52 8.55
N THR A 413 -1.58 2.16 7.98
CA THR A 413 -1.47 1.11 6.95
C THR A 413 -0.38 0.15 7.36
N SER A 414 -0.73 -1.13 7.47
CA SER A 414 0.22 -2.22 7.68
C SER A 414 0.92 -2.59 6.37
N TRP A 415 2.09 -3.23 6.46
CA TRP A 415 2.84 -3.78 5.32
C TRP A 415 2.01 -4.70 4.40
N ASP A 416 0.98 -5.35 4.93
CA ASP A 416 0.07 -6.25 4.21
C ASP A 416 -1.23 -5.58 3.71
N ASN A 417 -1.30 -4.25 3.78
CA ASN A 417 -2.47 -3.41 3.45
C ASN A 417 -3.65 -3.52 4.42
N ALA A 418 -3.49 -4.12 5.60
CA ALA A 418 -4.46 -3.88 6.67
C ALA A 418 -4.47 -2.39 7.01
N MET A 419 -5.64 -1.85 7.32
CA MET A 419 -5.82 -0.41 7.53
C MET A 419 -6.65 -0.14 8.76
N ASP A 420 -6.40 1.01 9.37
CA ASP A 420 -7.23 1.58 10.42
C ASP A 420 -7.26 3.10 10.30
N SER A 421 -8.29 3.74 10.87
CA SER A 421 -8.40 5.18 10.83
C SER A 421 -9.27 5.79 11.92
N ALA A 422 -8.88 6.98 12.36
CA ALA A 422 -9.66 7.81 13.27
C ALA A 422 -9.45 9.30 12.97
N GLY A 423 -10.20 10.18 13.62
CA GLY A 423 -9.94 11.61 13.50
C GLY A 423 -11.05 12.49 14.04
N ALA A 424 -10.78 13.80 14.04
CA ALA A 424 -11.75 14.83 14.37
C ALA A 424 -11.97 15.68 13.12
N TYR A 425 -13.19 15.62 12.57
CA TYR A 425 -13.61 16.42 11.42
C TYR A 425 -14.63 17.47 11.88
N LEU A 426 -14.49 18.71 11.41
CA LEU A 426 -15.43 19.79 11.72
C LEU A 426 -16.74 19.71 10.93
N GLN A 427 -16.95 18.68 10.11
CA GLN A 427 -18.16 18.52 9.33
C GLN A 427 -18.59 17.06 9.19
N GLU A 428 -19.83 16.77 9.57
CA GLU A 428 -20.44 15.45 9.40
C GLU A 428 -20.27 14.96 7.96
N ASP A 429 -19.84 13.71 7.86
CA ASP A 429 -19.82 12.83 6.70
C ASP A 429 -21.02 13.10 5.78
N LYS A 430 -20.82 13.96 4.78
CA LYS A 430 -21.72 14.09 3.62
C LYS A 430 -21.26 13.20 2.46
N SER A 431 -20.66 12.05 2.75
CA SER A 431 -20.35 11.02 1.75
C SER A 431 -21.57 10.42 1.03
N GLY A 432 -22.79 10.90 1.33
CA GLY A 432 -23.98 10.59 0.53
C GLY A 432 -23.78 10.82 -0.97
N SER A 433 -22.98 11.81 -1.37
CA SER A 433 -22.73 12.15 -2.79
C SER A 433 -21.42 11.60 -3.39
N ARG A 434 -20.63 10.81 -2.64
CA ARG A 434 -19.33 10.28 -3.15
C ARG A 434 -19.27 8.75 -3.25
N GLY A 435 -20.39 8.06 -3.01
CA GLY A 435 -20.53 6.62 -3.27
C GLY A 435 -20.58 6.28 -4.77
N THR A 436 -20.55 4.98 -5.10
CA THR A 436 -20.82 4.51 -6.47
C THR A 436 -22.13 5.10 -7.03
N VAL A 437 -22.02 5.88 -8.11
CA VAL A 437 -23.15 6.49 -8.81
C VAL A 437 -24.10 5.41 -9.32
N SER A 438 -25.38 5.50 -8.92
CA SER A 438 -26.44 4.63 -9.41
C SER A 438 -27.11 5.26 -10.62
N TRP A 439 -26.57 4.98 -11.81
CA TRP A 439 -27.04 5.61 -13.04
C TRP A 439 -28.53 5.37 -13.34
N PRO A 440 -29.25 6.40 -13.82
CA PRO A 440 -30.63 6.28 -14.22
C PRO A 440 -30.80 5.31 -15.39
N SER A 441 -31.93 4.61 -15.40
CA SER A 441 -32.32 3.71 -16.50
C SER A 441 -33.21 4.39 -17.55
N SER A 442 -33.61 5.65 -17.31
CA SER A 442 -34.48 6.41 -18.18
C SER A 442 -34.07 7.89 -18.19
N TRP A 443 -34.08 8.48 -19.38
CA TRP A 443 -33.68 9.86 -19.62
C TRP A 443 -34.84 10.68 -20.19
N THR A 444 -34.92 11.95 -19.80
CA THR A 444 -35.91 12.91 -20.33
C THR A 444 -35.20 13.87 -21.27
N LEU A 445 -35.71 13.99 -22.50
CA LEU A 445 -35.19 14.95 -23.48
C LEU A 445 -35.35 16.39 -22.96
N LEU A 446 -34.25 17.13 -22.90
CA LEU A 446 -34.20 18.54 -22.53
C LEU A 446 -34.09 19.42 -23.78
N ILE A 447 -33.17 19.08 -24.70
CA ILE A 447 -32.91 19.82 -25.94
C ILE A 447 -32.68 18.83 -27.10
N ASP A 448 -33.24 19.17 -28.25
CA ASP A 448 -32.92 18.62 -29.58
C ASP A 448 -32.26 19.77 -30.35
N ASP A 449 -30.93 19.72 -30.46
CA ASP A 449 -30.13 20.84 -30.94
C ASP A 449 -30.07 20.88 -32.47
N GLY A 450 -30.13 19.70 -33.09
CA GLY A 450 -29.96 19.53 -34.52
C GLY A 450 -28.51 19.19 -34.87
N ASP A 451 -28.18 19.38 -36.14
CA ASP A 451 -26.82 19.19 -36.68
C ASP A 451 -26.34 20.58 -37.15
N ASP A 452 -25.39 21.15 -36.42
CA ASP A 452 -24.77 22.45 -36.64
C ASP A 452 -23.56 22.37 -37.59
N GLY A 453 -23.15 21.15 -37.96
CA GLY A 453 -22.14 20.87 -38.96
C GLY A 453 -20.71 21.03 -38.45
N VAL A 454 -20.47 20.79 -37.16
CA VAL A 454 -19.14 20.72 -36.55
C VAL A 454 -18.57 19.30 -36.63
N THR A 455 -17.46 19.03 -35.94
CA THR A 455 -16.86 17.69 -35.96
C THR A 455 -17.76 16.69 -35.22
N ALA A 456 -18.00 15.52 -35.82
CA ALA A 456 -19.05 14.59 -35.38
C ALA A 456 -18.92 14.09 -33.93
N ASP A 457 -17.71 14.01 -33.39
CA ASP A 457 -17.43 13.59 -32.01
C ASP A 457 -17.58 14.72 -30.98
N VAL A 458 -17.84 15.97 -31.39
CA VAL A 458 -18.20 17.09 -30.50
C VAL A 458 -19.51 17.79 -30.90
N GLU A 459 -20.11 17.42 -32.02
CA GLU A 459 -21.45 17.85 -32.47
C GLU A 459 -22.52 17.29 -31.53
N ILE A 460 -23.21 18.16 -30.79
CA ILE A 460 -24.22 17.81 -29.78
C ILE A 460 -25.59 17.71 -30.46
N LEU A 461 -26.13 16.50 -30.59
CA LEU A 461 -27.45 16.30 -31.16
C LEU A 461 -28.57 16.45 -30.12
N PHE A 462 -28.34 15.90 -28.92
CA PHE A 462 -29.37 15.86 -27.87
C PHE A 462 -28.78 16.08 -26.48
N LEU A 463 -29.43 16.95 -25.71
CA LEU A 463 -29.24 17.03 -24.26
C LEU A 463 -30.43 16.38 -23.55
N ARG A 464 -30.15 15.43 -22.67
CA ARG A 464 -31.16 14.80 -21.81
C ARG A 464 -30.76 14.91 -20.36
N TYR A 465 -31.74 14.78 -19.48
CA TYR A 465 -31.51 14.82 -18.04
C TYR A 465 -32.31 13.75 -17.27
N ALA A 466 -31.84 13.46 -16.08
CA ALA A 466 -32.51 12.70 -15.05
C ALA A 466 -32.07 13.22 -13.67
N THR A 467 -32.74 12.82 -12.60
CA THR A 467 -32.40 13.28 -11.24
C THR A 467 -32.64 12.16 -10.23
N ASP A 468 -31.87 12.17 -9.16
CA ASP A 468 -32.21 11.48 -7.91
C ASP A 468 -32.12 12.47 -6.74
N ASP A 469 -31.98 11.95 -5.51
CA ASP A 469 -31.91 12.78 -4.30
C ASP A 469 -30.56 13.52 -4.18
N ASP A 470 -29.50 13.05 -4.85
CA ASP A 470 -28.12 13.52 -4.69
C ASP A 470 -27.58 14.19 -5.97
N HIS A 471 -28.02 13.76 -7.16
CA HIS A 471 -27.45 14.18 -8.44
C HIS A 471 -28.49 14.71 -9.44
N ILE A 472 -28.02 15.65 -10.27
CA ILE A 472 -28.60 15.96 -11.57
C ILE A 472 -27.75 15.28 -12.64
N TYR A 473 -28.36 14.34 -13.35
CA TYR A 473 -27.71 13.63 -14.42
C TYR A 473 -27.94 14.35 -15.74
N PHE A 474 -26.90 14.44 -16.57
CA PHE A 474 -27.00 14.92 -17.94
C PHE A 474 -26.41 13.89 -18.91
N GLN A 475 -27.07 13.71 -20.05
CA GLN A 475 -26.60 12.89 -21.15
C GLN A 475 -26.50 13.78 -22.38
N ILE A 476 -25.28 13.95 -22.87
CA ILE A 476 -24.93 14.73 -24.06
C ILE A 476 -24.67 13.73 -25.19
N GLU A 477 -25.62 13.56 -26.10
CA GLU A 477 -25.48 12.67 -27.26
C GLU A 477 -24.82 13.42 -28.42
N THR A 478 -23.79 12.80 -29.01
CA THR A 478 -23.06 13.33 -30.15
C THR A 478 -23.31 12.53 -31.43
N GLU A 479 -22.93 13.06 -32.61
CA GLU A 479 -23.08 12.36 -33.89
C GLU A 479 -22.20 11.09 -33.97
N ALA A 480 -21.02 11.10 -33.33
CA ALA A 480 -20.08 9.98 -33.28
C ALA A 480 -19.45 9.80 -31.89
N ASP A 481 -18.80 8.64 -31.68
CA ASP A 481 -18.13 8.29 -30.43
C ASP A 481 -17.05 9.32 -30.05
N VAL A 482 -17.09 9.76 -28.79
CA VAL A 482 -16.21 10.79 -28.21
C VAL A 482 -14.87 10.22 -27.74
N SER A 483 -13.80 10.98 -27.89
CA SER A 483 -12.52 10.76 -27.20
C SER A 483 -12.24 11.92 -26.23
N LEU A 484 -12.14 11.65 -24.93
CA LEU A 484 -11.83 12.71 -23.94
C LEU A 484 -10.33 13.00 -23.78
N SER A 485 -9.48 12.37 -24.60
CA SER A 485 -8.04 12.70 -24.64
C SER A 485 -7.74 14.07 -25.23
N ASP A 486 -8.70 14.63 -25.94
CA ASP A 486 -8.60 15.86 -26.73
C ASP A 486 -9.93 16.60 -26.84
N SER A 487 -10.97 16.19 -26.11
CA SER A 487 -12.25 16.89 -26.08
C SER A 487 -12.69 17.22 -24.66
N THR A 488 -13.34 18.37 -24.48
CA THR A 488 -13.97 18.80 -23.24
C THR A 488 -15.47 18.96 -23.44
N PHE A 489 -16.27 18.40 -22.52
CA PHE A 489 -17.72 18.57 -22.46
C PHE A 489 -18.12 19.15 -21.12
N ALA A 490 -19.14 20.00 -21.10
CA ALA A 490 -19.69 20.51 -19.85
C ALA A 490 -21.17 20.83 -19.91
N ILE A 491 -21.77 20.89 -18.73
CA ILE A 491 -23.07 21.48 -18.47
C ILE A 491 -22.86 22.79 -17.71
N LEU A 492 -23.26 23.89 -18.32
CA LEU A 492 -23.32 25.23 -17.73
C LEU A 492 -24.65 25.40 -16.99
N LEU A 493 -24.61 25.70 -15.69
CA LEU A 493 -25.77 25.87 -14.82
C LEU A 493 -25.97 27.35 -14.45
N ASP A 494 -27.17 27.85 -14.72
CA ASP A 494 -27.61 29.25 -14.52
C ASP A 494 -28.67 29.30 -13.41
N ASN A 495 -28.28 29.88 -12.28
CA ASN A 495 -29.16 30.34 -11.23
C ASN A 495 -29.84 31.64 -11.68
N VAL A 496 -31.03 31.51 -12.25
CA VAL A 496 -31.78 32.63 -12.83
C VAL A 496 -32.14 33.71 -11.80
N SER A 497 -32.05 33.39 -10.50
CA SER A 497 -32.26 34.37 -9.43
C SER A 497 -31.06 35.29 -9.20
N ASP A 498 -29.86 34.88 -9.63
CA ASP A 498 -28.69 35.74 -9.73
C ASP A 498 -28.70 36.46 -11.09
N THR A 499 -28.27 37.72 -11.10
CA THR A 499 -28.21 38.54 -12.31
C THR A 499 -26.84 39.20 -12.49
N GLY A 500 -25.85 38.82 -11.66
CA GLY A 500 -24.48 39.31 -11.74
C GLY A 500 -23.69 38.73 -12.92
N GLN A 501 -24.05 37.52 -13.35
CA GLN A 501 -23.39 36.75 -14.41
C GLN A 501 -24.43 35.88 -15.14
N THR A 502 -23.99 35.04 -16.09
CA THR A 502 -24.90 34.16 -16.85
C THR A 502 -24.93 32.74 -16.30
N TYR A 503 -23.77 32.21 -15.88
CA TYR A 503 -23.66 30.89 -15.29
C TYR A 503 -22.83 30.95 -14.01
N GLU A 504 -23.28 30.26 -12.97
CA GLU A 504 -22.63 30.22 -11.66
C GLU A 504 -21.71 29.02 -11.55
N THR A 505 -22.09 27.90 -12.18
CA THR A 505 -21.45 26.61 -11.98
C THR A 505 -21.41 25.82 -13.27
N ILE A 506 -20.32 25.08 -13.46
CA ILE A 506 -20.16 24.10 -14.53
C ILE A 506 -19.94 22.71 -13.95
N CYS A 507 -20.46 21.70 -14.63
CA CYS A 507 -20.15 20.29 -14.41
C CYS A 507 -19.51 19.76 -15.69
N HIS A 508 -18.22 19.41 -15.66
CA HIS A 508 -17.39 19.24 -16.85
C HIS A 508 -16.48 18.02 -16.80
N THR A 509 -16.06 17.57 -17.98
CA THR A 509 -15.12 16.45 -18.15
C THR A 509 -13.69 16.94 -18.19
N ARG A 510 -12.75 16.13 -17.69
CA ARG A 510 -11.32 16.33 -17.92
C ARG A 510 -10.55 15.02 -17.90
N GLN A 511 -9.45 14.91 -18.64
CA GLN A 511 -8.58 13.73 -18.65
C GLN A 511 -7.10 14.05 -18.34
N PRO A 512 -6.76 14.42 -17.08
CA PRO A 512 -5.41 14.91 -16.75
C PRO A 512 -4.29 13.86 -16.97
N THR A 513 -4.63 12.58 -17.06
CA THR A 513 -3.69 11.49 -17.39
C THR A 513 -4.31 10.50 -18.39
N SER A 514 -4.64 9.27 -17.96
CA SER A 514 -5.25 8.22 -18.79
C SER A 514 -6.72 7.95 -18.46
N THR A 515 -7.23 8.53 -17.39
CA THR A 515 -8.59 8.29 -16.89
C THR A 515 -9.36 9.59 -16.87
N ALA A 516 -10.43 9.67 -17.66
CA ALA A 516 -11.30 10.82 -17.67
C ALA A 516 -12.20 10.83 -16.43
N ARG A 517 -12.47 12.03 -15.90
CA ARG A 517 -13.21 12.25 -14.66
C ARG A 517 -14.17 13.43 -14.83
N THR A 518 -15.19 13.48 -13.98
CA THR A 518 -16.10 14.63 -13.88
C THR A 518 -15.63 15.57 -12.79
N TYR A 519 -15.79 16.88 -13.03
CA TYR A 519 -15.47 17.96 -12.12
C TYR A 519 -16.64 18.94 -12.05
N ILE A 520 -16.74 19.66 -10.92
CA ILE A 520 -17.58 20.86 -10.81
C ILE A 520 -16.68 22.07 -10.62
N SER A 521 -16.99 23.21 -11.22
CA SER A 521 -16.26 24.48 -10.99
C SER A 521 -17.24 25.63 -10.91
N LYS A 522 -16.87 26.68 -10.16
CA LYS A 522 -17.72 27.84 -9.89
C LYS A 522 -17.14 29.08 -10.54
N TRP A 523 -18.01 29.96 -11.01
CA TRP A 523 -17.61 31.25 -11.54
C TRP A 523 -17.31 32.22 -10.38
N VAL A 524 -16.04 32.59 -10.21
CA VAL A 524 -15.58 33.46 -9.13
C VAL A 524 -14.62 34.49 -9.71
N ASP A 525 -14.82 35.76 -9.38
CA ASP A 525 -13.92 36.88 -9.72
C ASP A 525 -13.54 37.02 -11.22
N GLY A 526 -14.37 36.50 -12.12
CA GLY A 526 -14.18 36.59 -13.57
C GLY A 526 -13.51 35.37 -14.22
N GLU A 527 -13.38 34.26 -13.48
CA GLU A 527 -12.83 33.01 -13.97
C GLU A 527 -13.59 31.78 -13.41
N TRP A 528 -13.43 30.62 -14.06
CA TRP A 528 -13.86 29.33 -13.52
C TRP A 528 -12.83 28.84 -12.50
N ALA A 529 -13.21 28.85 -11.22
CA ALA A 529 -12.38 28.49 -10.08
C ALA A 529 -13.09 27.50 -9.16
N SER A 530 -12.54 27.30 -7.95
CA SER A 530 -13.11 26.41 -6.91
C SER A 530 -13.50 25.03 -7.44
N ARG A 531 -12.58 24.42 -8.19
CA ARG A 531 -12.80 23.14 -8.87
C ARG A 531 -12.86 21.99 -7.87
N VAL A 532 -13.89 21.16 -7.98
CA VAL A 532 -14.13 19.96 -7.20
C VAL A 532 -14.06 18.74 -8.10
N GLY A 533 -13.28 17.72 -7.74
CA GLY A 533 -13.28 16.45 -8.44
C GLY A 533 -14.42 15.54 -7.97
N LEU A 534 -15.25 15.05 -8.88
CA LEU A 534 -16.28 14.03 -8.58
C LEU A 534 -15.76 12.60 -8.86
N GLY A 535 -14.68 12.48 -9.63
CA GLY A 535 -14.05 11.20 -9.95
C GLY A 535 -14.63 10.50 -11.17
N SER A 536 -14.13 9.29 -11.45
CA SER A 536 -14.45 8.56 -12.70
C SER A 536 -15.78 7.82 -12.66
N SER A 537 -16.38 7.59 -11.49
CA SER A 537 -17.72 6.98 -11.37
C SER A 537 -18.84 7.90 -11.86
N HIS A 538 -18.59 9.22 -11.88
CA HIS A 538 -19.51 10.28 -12.29
C HIS A 538 -19.48 10.58 -13.79
N LEU A 539 -18.79 9.73 -14.56
CA LEU A 539 -18.64 9.85 -16.00
C LEU A 539 -18.87 8.50 -16.67
N ARG A 540 -19.68 8.47 -17.73
CA ARG A 540 -19.68 7.37 -18.71
C ARG A 540 -19.48 7.93 -20.10
N ILE A 541 -18.66 7.24 -20.89
CA ILE A 541 -18.25 7.67 -22.24
C ILE A 541 -18.68 6.57 -23.20
N ASN A 542 -19.35 6.93 -24.29
CA ASN A 542 -19.78 6.01 -25.36
C ASN A 542 -20.43 4.72 -24.83
N ASN A 543 -21.35 4.88 -23.89
CA ASN A 543 -21.86 3.76 -23.10
C ASN A 543 -23.02 3.02 -23.80
N GLY A 544 -22.71 1.87 -24.39
CA GLY A 544 -23.70 1.00 -25.04
C GLY A 544 -23.94 1.39 -26.50
N ASP A 545 -25.20 1.63 -26.87
CA ASP A 545 -25.58 2.13 -28.21
C ASP A 545 -25.58 3.68 -28.28
N PHE A 546 -24.98 4.35 -27.28
CA PHE A 546 -24.93 5.80 -27.13
C PHE A 546 -23.52 6.30 -27.41
N SER A 547 -23.41 7.32 -28.26
CA SER A 547 -22.19 8.08 -28.52
C SER A 547 -22.28 9.42 -27.81
N GLY A 548 -21.27 9.78 -27.01
CA GLY A 548 -21.33 10.97 -26.17
C GLY A 548 -20.81 10.76 -24.75
N VAL A 549 -21.19 11.69 -23.86
CA VAL A 549 -20.88 11.63 -22.43
C VAL A 549 -22.13 11.66 -21.55
N GLU A 550 -22.09 10.93 -20.45
CA GLU A 550 -23.07 10.99 -19.38
C GLU A 550 -22.38 11.49 -18.11
N LEU A 551 -22.91 12.56 -17.52
CA LEU A 551 -22.37 13.25 -16.35
C LEU A 551 -23.36 13.08 -15.19
N ALA A 552 -22.85 12.71 -14.02
CA ALA A 552 -23.56 12.80 -12.75
C ALA A 552 -23.02 14.02 -12.01
N CYS A 553 -23.84 15.07 -11.89
CA CYS A 553 -23.45 16.32 -11.25
C CYS A 553 -24.10 16.40 -9.87
N ASP A 554 -23.29 16.58 -8.82
CA ASP A 554 -23.80 16.76 -7.46
C ASP A 554 -24.76 17.95 -7.40
N SER A 555 -25.93 17.73 -6.80
CA SER A 555 -27.03 18.70 -6.77
C SER A 555 -27.07 19.54 -5.49
N ASP A 556 -26.20 19.25 -4.53
CA ASP A 556 -26.20 19.92 -3.24
C ASP A 556 -25.68 21.37 -3.34
N SER A 557 -26.22 22.24 -2.49
CA SER A 557 -25.90 23.66 -2.56
C SER A 557 -24.47 24.03 -2.16
N SER A 558 -23.76 23.15 -1.45
CA SER A 558 -22.34 23.37 -1.13
C SER A 558 -21.49 23.18 -2.38
N THR A 559 -21.72 22.10 -3.12
CA THR A 559 -20.99 21.79 -4.36
C THR A 559 -21.38 22.73 -5.49
N LEU A 560 -22.68 23.01 -5.67
CA LEU A 560 -23.14 23.95 -6.69
C LEU A 560 -22.91 25.42 -6.34
N GLY A 561 -22.72 25.76 -5.06
CA GLY A 561 -22.61 27.16 -4.60
C GLY A 561 -23.96 27.92 -4.54
N PHE A 562 -25.06 27.29 -4.96
CA PHE A 562 -26.42 27.79 -4.84
C PHE A 562 -27.42 26.63 -4.75
N THR A 563 -28.65 26.91 -4.33
CA THR A 563 -29.72 25.91 -4.34
C THR A 563 -30.36 25.83 -5.73
N PHE A 564 -30.11 24.75 -6.45
CA PHE A 564 -30.69 24.53 -7.78
C PHE A 564 -32.22 24.38 -7.69
N THR A 565 -32.93 25.22 -8.43
CA THR A 565 -34.39 25.29 -8.47
C THR A 565 -34.90 24.77 -9.81
N PHE A 566 -35.31 23.50 -9.83
CA PHE A 566 -35.99 22.92 -10.99
C PHE A 566 -37.20 23.76 -11.42
N GLY A 567 -37.47 23.78 -12.73
CA GLY A 567 -38.50 24.58 -13.37
C GLY A 567 -38.15 26.06 -13.53
N SER A 568 -37.06 26.53 -12.94
CA SER A 568 -36.56 27.91 -13.03
C SER A 568 -35.14 27.96 -13.57
N ASP A 569 -34.20 27.32 -12.87
CA ASP A 569 -32.77 27.35 -13.17
C ASP A 569 -32.47 26.54 -14.42
N LYS A 570 -31.47 26.99 -15.18
CA LYS A 570 -31.24 26.51 -16.54
C LYS A 570 -29.95 25.74 -16.67
N ALA A 571 -29.92 24.91 -17.71
CA ALA A 571 -28.74 24.18 -18.14
C ALA A 571 -28.51 24.39 -19.65
N ALA A 572 -27.24 24.43 -20.05
CA ALA A 572 -26.80 24.31 -21.44
C ALA A 572 -25.60 23.35 -21.51
N ALA A 573 -25.57 22.46 -22.49
CA ALA A 573 -24.39 21.68 -22.82
C ALA A 573 -23.47 22.46 -23.77
N VAL A 574 -22.17 22.29 -23.59
CA VAL A 574 -21.09 22.84 -24.43
C VAL A 574 -20.03 21.78 -24.69
N SER A 575 -19.43 21.79 -25.87
CA SER A 575 -18.33 20.92 -26.28
C SER A 575 -17.21 21.70 -26.97
N GLY A 576 -16.02 21.13 -26.97
CA GLY A 576 -14.86 21.66 -27.68
C GLY A 576 -13.81 20.61 -27.89
N ASP A 577 -13.16 20.66 -29.05
CA ASP A 577 -12.11 19.75 -29.51
C ASP A 577 -10.74 20.43 -29.50
N GLY A 578 -9.67 19.65 -29.32
CA GLY A 578 -8.28 20.07 -29.29
C GLY A 578 -7.65 20.23 -27.89
N ASP A 579 -8.41 20.04 -26.81
CA ASP A 579 -7.92 20.07 -25.43
C ASP A 579 -8.85 19.26 -24.50
N ASP A 580 -8.26 18.51 -23.56
CA ASP A 580 -9.00 17.73 -22.56
C ASP A 580 -9.38 18.56 -21.32
N ASP A 581 -8.97 19.84 -21.25
CA ASP A 581 -9.20 20.75 -20.12
C ASP A 581 -9.39 22.21 -20.57
N TRP A 582 -10.35 22.45 -21.46
CA TRP A 582 -10.60 23.80 -21.98
C TRP A 582 -10.91 24.84 -20.88
N PHE A 583 -11.51 24.42 -19.75
CA PHE A 583 -11.84 25.29 -18.60
C PHE A 583 -10.64 25.71 -17.75
N SER A 584 -9.48 25.06 -17.89
CA SER A 584 -8.21 25.56 -17.34
C SER A 584 -7.36 26.28 -18.39
N GLN A 585 -7.89 26.45 -19.60
CA GLN A 585 -7.22 27.06 -20.75
C GLN A 585 -8.06 28.22 -21.31
N ALA A 586 -8.40 28.17 -22.60
CA ALA A 586 -9.04 29.29 -23.29
C ALA A 586 -10.44 29.63 -22.75
N TRP A 587 -11.11 28.70 -22.04
CA TRP A 587 -12.41 28.97 -21.42
C TRP A 587 -12.31 29.43 -19.97
N ALA A 588 -11.12 29.43 -19.35
CA ALA A 588 -10.95 29.75 -17.93
C ALA A 588 -11.54 31.12 -17.56
N GLU A 589 -11.39 32.12 -18.44
CA GLU A 589 -11.89 33.49 -18.25
C GLU A 589 -13.17 33.78 -19.07
N GLU A 590 -13.83 32.75 -19.60
CA GLU A 590 -15.06 32.88 -20.40
C GLU A 590 -16.27 32.25 -19.67
N ASN A 591 -17.16 33.08 -19.10
CA ASN A 591 -18.38 32.58 -18.45
C ASN A 591 -19.30 31.84 -19.44
N THR A 592 -19.20 32.15 -20.72
CA THR A 592 -19.82 31.39 -21.80
C THR A 592 -18.76 31.22 -22.87
N PRO A 593 -18.29 29.98 -23.12
CA PRO A 593 -17.30 29.71 -24.15
C PRO A 593 -17.72 30.27 -25.53
N THR A 594 -16.75 30.60 -26.38
CA THR A 594 -17.00 31.16 -27.72
C THR A 594 -16.31 30.34 -28.83
N SER A 595 -16.84 30.37 -30.04
CA SER A 595 -16.19 29.65 -31.16
C SER A 595 -14.79 30.16 -31.53
N GLY A 596 -14.42 31.35 -31.04
CA GLY A 596 -13.07 31.89 -31.18
C GLY A 596 -12.05 31.31 -30.19
N SER A 597 -12.51 30.63 -29.14
CA SER A 597 -11.70 30.07 -28.04
C SER A 597 -11.72 28.53 -28.00
N GLY A 598 -12.15 27.87 -29.07
CA GLY A 598 -12.16 26.40 -29.15
C GLY A 598 -13.48 25.74 -28.75
N MET A 599 -14.55 26.50 -28.52
CA MET A 599 -15.90 25.92 -28.46
C MET A 599 -16.36 25.52 -29.86
N ASP A 600 -16.73 24.26 -30.01
CA ASP A 600 -17.27 23.73 -31.26
C ASP A 600 -18.79 23.85 -31.25
N ASP A 601 -19.43 23.42 -30.16
CA ASP A 601 -20.89 23.41 -30.06
C ASP A 601 -21.40 23.88 -28.69
N ILE A 602 -22.57 24.52 -28.68
CA ILE A 602 -23.28 24.92 -27.48
C ILE A 602 -24.80 24.95 -27.70
N THR A 603 -25.50 24.14 -26.90
CA THR A 603 -26.96 24.08 -26.92
C THR A 603 -27.60 25.35 -26.35
N ALA A 604 -28.89 25.58 -26.64
CA ALA A 604 -29.65 26.66 -26.02
C ALA A 604 -29.84 26.48 -24.50
N SER A 605 -29.66 27.54 -23.70
CA SER A 605 -29.94 27.49 -22.26
C SER A 605 -31.44 27.39 -21.94
N ILE A 606 -31.86 26.32 -21.26
CA ILE A 606 -33.26 26.03 -20.93
C ILE A 606 -33.46 25.58 -19.48
N ALA A 607 -34.61 25.93 -18.90
CA ALA A 607 -34.97 25.55 -17.53
C ALA A 607 -35.10 24.03 -17.40
N VAL A 608 -34.43 23.44 -16.41
CA VAL A 608 -34.49 22.00 -16.14
C VAL A 608 -35.80 21.67 -15.43
N PRO A 609 -36.74 20.93 -16.04
CA PRO A 609 -38.08 20.76 -15.46
C PRO A 609 -38.12 19.98 -14.14
N GLU A 610 -39.03 20.36 -13.24
CA GLU A 610 -39.40 19.54 -12.08
C GLU A 610 -40.05 18.23 -12.54
N PHE A 611 -39.63 17.09 -11.98
CA PHE A 611 -40.42 15.88 -12.12
C PHE A 611 -41.72 15.98 -11.31
N SER A 612 -42.84 15.57 -11.91
CA SER A 612 -44.02 15.17 -11.14
C SER A 612 -43.72 13.82 -10.49
N SER A 613 -43.36 13.80 -9.21
CA SER A 613 -43.22 12.57 -8.39
C SER A 613 -44.52 11.74 -8.25
N LEU A 614 -45.56 12.01 -9.02
CA LEU A 614 -46.78 11.23 -9.09
C LEU A 614 -46.71 10.19 -10.21
N LEU A 615 -46.22 8.99 -9.88
CA LEU A 615 -46.96 7.73 -10.05
C LEU A 615 -46.10 6.51 -9.62
N MET A 616 -46.04 6.23 -8.32
CA MET A 616 -45.97 4.83 -7.83
C MET A 616 -46.67 4.68 -6.45
N PRO A 617 -46.95 3.46 -5.96
CA PRO A 617 -48.29 2.89 -5.76
C PRO A 617 -48.96 3.21 -4.42
N ILE A 618 -49.14 4.48 -4.05
CA ILE A 618 -49.90 4.83 -2.81
C ILE A 618 -51.43 4.62 -2.99
N ALA A 619 -51.92 4.52 -4.23
CA ALA A 619 -53.32 4.15 -4.51
C ALA A 619 -53.69 2.71 -4.10
N SER A 620 -52.72 1.78 -4.00
CA SER A 620 -53.00 0.38 -3.63
C SER A 620 -53.28 0.20 -2.13
N VAL A 621 -52.71 1.03 -1.26
CA VAL A 621 -52.95 0.91 0.20
C VAL A 621 -54.31 1.50 0.58
N MET A 622 -54.75 2.59 -0.05
CA MET A 622 -56.11 3.12 0.19
C MET A 622 -57.23 2.25 -0.41
N LEU A 623 -56.98 1.54 -1.52
CA LEU A 623 -57.93 0.57 -2.07
C LEU A 623 -58.03 -0.72 -1.24
N ILE A 624 -56.91 -1.21 -0.68
CA ILE A 624 -56.89 -2.43 0.16
C ILE A 624 -57.48 -2.16 1.56
N VAL A 625 -57.23 -0.99 2.15
CA VAL A 625 -57.85 -0.60 3.44
C VAL A 625 -59.34 -0.28 3.26
N GLY A 626 -59.73 0.36 2.14
CA GLY A 626 -61.14 0.63 1.79
C GLY A 626 -61.96 -0.63 1.51
N TYR A 627 -61.38 -1.67 0.90
CA TYR A 627 -62.08 -2.93 0.62
C TYR A 627 -62.27 -3.80 1.88
N ASN A 628 -61.29 -3.79 2.81
CA ASN A 628 -61.39 -4.50 4.09
C ASN A 628 -62.41 -3.86 5.06
N TYR A 629 -62.62 -2.54 5.00
CA TYR A 629 -63.64 -1.87 5.82
C TYR A 629 -65.08 -2.13 5.32
N ARG A 630 -65.27 -2.40 4.02
CA ARG A 630 -66.58 -2.70 3.42
C ARG A 630 -66.97 -4.17 3.55
N SER A 631 -66.01 -5.08 3.64
CA SER A 631 -66.24 -6.53 3.87
C SER A 631 -66.79 -6.82 5.28
N ARG A 632 -66.40 -6.06 6.31
CA ARG A 632 -66.84 -6.27 7.71
C ARG A 632 -68.22 -5.68 8.08
N ARG A 633 -68.93 -5.04 7.15
CA ARG A 633 -70.31 -4.52 7.40
C ARG A 633 -71.44 -5.33 6.73
N ASN A 634 -71.13 -6.35 5.93
CA ASN A 634 -72.14 -7.16 5.23
C ASN A 634 -72.24 -8.63 5.70
N SER A 635 -71.71 -8.98 6.88
CA SER A 635 -72.07 -10.24 7.55
C SER A 635 -73.42 -10.07 8.25
N SER A 636 -74.51 -10.20 7.49
CA SER A 636 -75.85 -10.37 8.04
C SER A 636 -75.98 -11.74 8.70
N LEU A 637 -76.38 -11.73 9.97
CA LEU A 637 -77.09 -12.79 10.68
C LEU A 637 -77.93 -13.69 9.75
N ARG A 638 -77.71 -15.00 9.81
CA ARG A 638 -78.79 -15.98 9.73
C ARG A 638 -78.54 -17.11 10.74
N THR A 639 -79.52 -17.23 11.62
CA THR A 639 -79.96 -18.44 12.34
C THR A 639 -79.92 -19.69 11.50
#